data_AF-A0A3D1YZ41-F1
#
_entry.id   AF-A0A3D1YZ41-F1
#
_cell.length_a   1.000
_cell.length_b   1.000
_cell.length_c   1.000
_cell.angle_alpha   90.00
_cell.angle_beta   90.00
_cell.angle_gamma   90.00
#
_symmetry.space_group_name_H-M   'P 1'
#
loop_
_entity.id
_entity.type
_entity.pdbx_description
1 polymer ?
#
loop_
_entity_poly.entity_id
_entity_poly.type
_entity_poly.pdbx_seq_one_letter_code
_entity_poly.pdbx_strand_id
1 'polypeptide(L)' 'MLFMDRAELERELDRLKEELEDIKLERYFMLEKTSIHVPGHLRNKYDKEIGKIENRIEKVETELSLLL' A
#
# COMPACT_ATOMS: atom_id res chain seq x y z
N MET A 1 5.52 6.96 21.92
CA MET A 1 4.70 6.91 20.70
C MET A 1 3.56 7.89 20.91
N LEU A 2 3.46 8.91 20.05
CA LEU A 2 2.25 9.72 19.99
C LEU A 2 1.19 8.81 19.37
N PHE A 3 0.17 8.45 20.15
CA PHE A 3 -0.99 7.73 19.63
C PHE A 3 -1.71 8.67 18.67
N MET A 4 -1.90 8.23 17.42
CA MET A 4 -2.77 8.91 16.48
C MET A 4 -4.20 8.81 16.99
N ASP A 5 -4.98 9.88 16.88
CA ASP A 5 -6.41 9.82 17.16
C ASP A 5 -7.17 9.03 16.08
N ARG A 6 -8.43 8.67 16.35
CA ARG A 6 -9.26 7.89 15.41
C ARG A 6 -9.35 8.54 14.02
N ALA A 7 -9.49 9.87 13.96
CA ALA A 7 -9.61 10.59 12.71
C ALA A 7 -8.27 10.68 11.96
N GLU A 8 -7.15 10.72 12.67
CA GLU A 8 -5.81 10.60 12.11
C GLU A 8 -5.57 9.21 11.52
N LEU A 9 -5.97 8.15 12.20
CA LEU A 9 -5.88 6.77 11.71
C LEU A 9 -6.78 6.54 10.49
N GLU A 10 -8.00 7.06 10.47
CA GLU A 10 -8.89 7.00 9.30
C GLU A 10 -8.26 7.72 8.09
N ARG A 11 -7.70 8.92 8.29
CA ARG A 11 -6.99 9.65 7.22
C ARG A 11 -5.75 8.91 6.70
N GLU A 12 -4.99 8.30 7.59
CA GLU A 12 -3.82 7.50 7.20
C GLU A 12 -4.25 6.24 6.44
N LEU A 13 -5.32 5.59 6.86
CA LEU A 13 -5.88 4.43 6.17
C LEU A 13 -6.30 4.79 4.73
N ASP A 14 -6.99 5.91 4.54
CA ASP A 14 -7.40 6.38 3.22
C ASP A 14 -6.17 6.66 2.33
N ARG A 15 -5.16 7.35 2.85
CA ARG A 15 -3.90 7.61 2.12
C ARG A 15 -3.19 6.32 1.72
N LEU A 16 -3.12 5.34 2.62
CA LEU A 16 -2.48 4.06 2.33
C LEU A 16 -3.23 3.28 1.26
N LYS A 17 -4.57 3.38 1.23
CA LYS A 17 -5.40 2.74 0.20
C LYS A 17 -5.20 3.40 -1.16
N GLU A 18 -5.13 4.73 -1.22
CA GLU A 18 -4.78 5.47 -2.44
C GLU A 18 -3.38 5.08 -2.94
N GLU A 19 -2.38 5.08 -2.05
CA GLU A 19 -0.99 4.68 -2.40
C GLU A 19 -0.93 3.24 -2.92
N LEU A 20 -1.71 2.33 -2.33
CA LEU A 20 -1.81 0.94 -2.76
C LEU A 20 -2.44 0.80 -4.16
N GLU A 21 -3.44 1.62 -4.48
CA GLU A 21 -4.08 1.61 -5.79
C GLU A 21 -3.12 2.14 -6.86
N ASP A 22 -2.46 3.26 -6.59
CA ASP A 22 -1.47 3.87 -7.50
C ASP A 22 -0.36 2.89 -7.86
N ILE A 23 0.23 2.20 -6.87
CA ILE A 23 1.32 1.26 -7.13
C ILE A 23 0.85 0.00 -7.86
N LYS A 24 -0.39 -0.46 -7.62
CA LYS A 24 -0.99 -1.58 -8.35
C LYS A 24 -1.24 -1.20 -9.81
N LEU A 25 -1.71 0.03 -10.06
CA LEU A 25 -1.86 0.57 -11.42
C LEU A 25 -0.51 0.71 -12.12
N GLU A 26 0.50 1.28 -11.46
CA GLU A 26 1.85 1.40 -12.03
C GLU A 26 2.42 0.03 -12.40
N ARG A 27 2.32 -0.96 -11.50
CA ARG A 27 2.72 -2.35 -11.75
C ARG A 27 1.99 -2.93 -12.97
N TYR A 28 0.67 -2.73 -13.07
CA TYR A 28 -0.12 -3.19 -14.20
C TYR A 28 0.35 -2.55 -15.52
N PHE A 29 0.52 -1.23 -15.55
CA PHE A 29 0.98 -0.52 -16.74
C PHE A 29 2.38 -0.98 -17.16
N MET A 30 3.31 -1.03 -16.21
CA MET A 30 4.70 -1.36 -16.47
C MET A 30 4.89 -2.82 -16.85
N LEU A 31 4.28 -3.76 -16.13
CA LEU A 31 4.53 -5.20 -16.30
C LEU A 31 3.59 -5.89 -17.28
N GLU A 32 2.36 -5.42 -17.44
CA GLU A 32 1.32 -6.15 -18.21
C GLU A 32 0.93 -5.45 -19.51
N LYS A 33 0.94 -4.11 -19.55
CA LYS A 33 0.51 -3.34 -20.73
C LYS A 33 1.63 -2.97 -21.69
N THR A 34 2.87 -2.82 -21.22
CA THR A 34 3.98 -2.51 -22.11
C THR A 34 4.57 -3.79 -22.73
N SER A 35 4.95 -3.73 -24.00
CA SER A 35 5.74 -4.80 -24.64
C SER A 35 7.21 -4.78 -24.18
N ILE A 36 7.53 -4.05 -23.12
CA ILE A 36 8.89 -3.89 -22.59
C ILE A 36 9.19 -5.12 -21.74
N HIS A 37 10.31 -5.79 -22.02
CA HIS A 37 10.80 -6.82 -21.13
C HIS A 37 11.23 -6.17 -19.81
N VAL A 38 10.41 -6.33 -18.76
CA VAL A 38 10.73 -5.82 -17.44
C VAL A 38 11.57 -6.86 -16.68
N PRO A 39 12.79 -6.53 -16.24
CA PRO A 39 13.62 -7.41 -15.42
C PRO A 39 12.88 -7.91 -14.17
N GLY A 40 13.08 -9.18 -13.81
CA GLY A 40 12.45 -9.79 -12.63
C GLY A 40 12.71 -9.06 -11.31
N HIS A 41 13.84 -8.34 -11.19
CA HIS A 41 14.13 -7.53 -10.00
C HIS A 41 13.18 -6.34 -9.81
N LEU A 42 12.63 -5.78 -10.89
CA LEU A 42 11.62 -4.72 -10.82
C LEU A 42 10.24 -5.27 -10.45
N ARG A 43 9.89 -6.49 -10.90
CA ARG A 43 8.69 -7.19 -10.42
C ARG A 43 8.76 -7.42 -8.90
N ASN A 44 9.90 -7.90 -8.42
CA ASN A 44 10.14 -8.08 -6.98
C ASN A 44 10.12 -6.77 -6.18
N LYS A 45 10.36 -5.61 -6.83
CA LYS A 45 10.26 -4.31 -6.18
C LYS A 45 8.80 -3.97 -5.89
N TYR A 46 7.93 -4.04 -6.90
CA TYR A 46 6.50 -3.78 -6.73
C TYR A 46 5.87 -4.71 -5.70
N ASP A 47 6.15 -6.02 -5.76
CA ASP A 47 5.57 -6.98 -4.81
C ASP A 47 6.01 -6.67 -3.36
N LYS A 48 7.25 -6.21 -3.16
CA LYS A 48 7.75 -5.77 -1.83
C LYS A 48 7.09 -4.49 -1.35
N GLU A 49 6.89 -3.51 -2.23
CA GLU A 49 6.28 -2.23 -1.88
C GLU A 49 4.79 -2.40 -1.57
N ILE A 50 4.06 -3.16 -2.41
CA ILE A 50 2.67 -3.57 -2.16
C ILE A 50 2.56 -4.26 -0.80
N GLY A 51 3.40 -5.28 -0.54
CA GLY A 51 3.36 -5.99 0.73
C GLY A 51 3.66 -5.10 1.94
N LYS A 52 4.49 -4.06 1.82
CA LYS A 52 4.74 -3.10 2.90
C LYS A 52 3.51 -2.23 3.17
N ILE A 53 2.83 -1.76 2.13
CA ILE A 53 1.63 -0.92 2.25
C ILE A 53 0.49 -1.75 2.83
N GLU A 54 0.28 -2.98 2.36
CA GLU A 54 -0.72 -3.90 2.90
C GLU A 54 -0.49 -4.19 4.39
N ASN A 55 0.76 -4.44 4.80
CA ASN A 55 1.11 -4.59 6.23
C ASN A 55 0.87 -3.31 7.06
N ARG A 56 1.02 -2.11 6.47
CA ARG A 56 0.73 -0.84 7.17
C ARG A 56 -0.78 -0.67 7.33
N ILE A 57 -1.55 -0.97 6.30
CA ILE A 57 -3.02 -0.97 6.33
C ILE A 57 -3.53 -1.88 7.45
N GLU A 58 -3.05 -3.13 7.50
CA GLU A 58 -3.48 -4.09 8.52
C GLU A 58 -3.22 -3.58 9.95
N LYS A 59 -2.08 -2.92 10.17
CA LYS A 59 -1.77 -2.29 11.47
C LYS A 59 -2.72 -1.16 11.82
N VAL A 60 -2.98 -0.26 10.87
CA VAL A 60 -3.90 0.88 11.08
C VAL A 60 -5.33 0.38 11.30
N GLU A 61 -5.78 -0.62 10.55
CA GLU A 61 -7.10 -1.25 10.73
C GLU A 61 -7.20 -1.95 12.09
N THR A 62 -6.13 -2.62 12.53
CA THR A 62 -6.06 -3.22 13.87
C THR A 62 -6.15 -2.14 14.94
N GLU A 63 -5.39 -1.05 14.84
CA GLU A 63 -5.43 0.07 15.79
C GLU A 63 -6.81 0.73 15.83
N LEU A 64 -7.45 0.95 14.67
CA LEU A 64 -8.83 1.44 14.60
C LEU A 64 -9.84 0.49 15.26
N SER A 65 -9.65 -0.82 15.09
CA SER A 65 -10.54 -1.83 15.68
C SER A 65 -10.45 -1.87 17.22
N LEU A 66 -9.28 -1.50 17.78
CA LEU A 66 -9.05 -1.44 19.22
C LEU A 66 -9.58 -0.14 19.87
N LEU A 67 -9.99 0.84 19.07
CA LEU A 67 -10.59 2.11 19.52
C LEU A 67 -12.13 2.09 19.54
N LEU A 68 -12.76 0.95 19.19
CA LEU A 68 -14.20 0.69 19.32
C LEU A 68 -14.57 0.29 20.74
#